data_AF-A0A2J8MF85-F1
#
_entry.id   AF-A0A2J8MF85-F1
#
_cell.length_a   1.000
_cell.length_b   1.000
_cell.length_c   1.000
_cell.angle_alpha   90.00
_cell.angle_beta   90.00
_cell.angle_gamma   90.00
#
_symmetry.space_group_name_H-M   'P 1'
#
loop_
_entity.id
_entity.type
_entity.pdbx_description
1 polymer ?
#
loop_
_entity_poly.entity_id
_entity_poly.type
_entity_poly.pdbx_seq_one_letter_code
_entity_poly.pdbx_strand_id
1 'polypeptide(L)'
;GCGAPAPVVRCDPCSPYRTITGDCNNRRKPALGAANRALARWLPAEYEDGLSLPFGWTPGKTRNGFPLPLAREVSNKIVGYLNEEGVLDQNRSTL
;
A
#
# COMPACT_ATOMS: atom_id res chain seq x y z
N GLY A 1 -4.29 19.14 9.09
CA GLY A 1 -4.00 17.71 9.29
C GLY A 1 -2.50 17.51 9.17
N CYS A 2 -1.94 16.51 9.84
CA CYS A 2 -0.51 16.20 9.74
C CYS A 2 -0.19 15.69 8.33
N GLY A 3 0.70 16.39 7.65
CA GLY A 3 1.27 16.05 6.35
C GLY A 3 2.45 16.98 6.10
N ALA A 4 3.41 16.57 5.28
CA ALA A 4 4.41 17.51 4.79
C ALA A 4 3.68 18.72 4.15
N PRO A 5 4.25 19.94 4.17
CA PRO A 5 3.61 21.11 3.59
C PRO A 5 3.29 20.85 2.12
N ALA A 6 2.02 20.52 1.83
CA ALA A 6 1.52 20.45 0.48
C ALA A 6 1.21 21.88 0.02
N PRO A 7 1.50 22.24 -1.24
CA PRO A 7 1.11 23.54 -1.77
C PRO A 7 -0.40 23.75 -1.57
N VAL A 8 -0.78 24.99 -1.24
CA VAL A 8 -2.20 25.34 -1.05
C VAL A 8 -2.94 25.07 -2.35
N VAL A 9 -3.89 24.14 -2.32
CA VAL A 9 -4.67 23.73 -3.48
C VAL A 9 -5.73 24.79 -3.77
N ARG A 10 -5.64 25.45 -4.91
CA ARG A 10 -6.70 26.31 -5.47
C ARG A 10 -7.37 25.58 -6.62
N CYS A 11 -8.68 25.40 -6.55
CA CYS A 11 -9.45 24.69 -7.58
C CYS A 11 -10.20 25.65 -8.48
N ASP A 12 -10.02 25.48 -9.80
CA ASP A 12 -10.92 26.04 -10.81
C ASP A 12 -12.05 25.03 -11.07
N PRO A 13 -13.30 25.31 -10.66
CA PRO A 13 -14.42 24.39 -10.81
C PRO A 13 -14.88 24.24 -12.27
N CYS A 14 -14.48 25.15 -13.16
CA CYS A 14 -14.87 25.19 -14.56
C CYS A 14 -13.78 24.62 -15.49
N SER A 15 -12.62 24.25 -14.96
CA SER A 15 -11.55 23.67 -15.77
C SER A 15 -12.04 22.38 -16.46
N PRO A 16 -11.86 22.26 -17.79
CA PRO A 16 -12.29 21.06 -18.52
C PRO A 16 -11.29 19.89 -18.39
N TYR A 17 -10.14 20.09 -17.74
CA TYR A 17 -9.04 19.12 -17.67
C TYR A 17 -8.67 18.75 -16.23
N ARG A 18 -7.96 17.62 -16.10
CA ARG A 18 -7.42 17.16 -14.82
C ARG A 18 -6.14 17.94 -14.49
N THR A 19 -5.91 18.18 -13.20
CA THR A 19 -4.62 18.65 -12.72
C THR A 19 -3.58 17.52 -12.82
N ILE A 20 -2.30 17.86 -12.98
CA ILE A 20 -1.21 16.87 -13.01
C ILE A 20 -1.09 16.12 -11.68
N THR A 21 -1.35 16.80 -10.57
CA THR A 21 -1.26 16.21 -9.23
C THR A 21 -2.46 15.34 -8.86
N GLY A 22 -3.57 15.44 -9.60
CA GLY A 22 -4.85 14.80 -9.26
C GLY A 22 -5.69 15.57 -8.24
N ASP A 23 -5.23 16.73 -7.74
CA ASP A 23 -6.03 17.59 -6.89
C ASP A 23 -7.28 18.13 -7.63
N CYS A 24 -8.30 18.54 -6.86
CA CYS A 24 -9.56 19.14 -7.33
C CYS A 24 -10.51 18.18 -8.07
N ASN A 25 -10.14 16.89 -8.23
CA ASN A 25 -11.07 15.90 -8.78
C ASN A 25 -12.32 15.74 -7.91
N ASN A 26 -12.15 15.66 -6.59
CA ASN A 26 -13.26 15.68 -5.64
C ASN A 26 -13.55 17.11 -5.18
N ARG A 27 -14.68 17.67 -5.60
CA ARG A 27 -15.07 19.07 -5.30
C ARG A 27 -15.21 19.39 -3.81
N ARG A 28 -15.61 18.42 -2.99
CA ARG A 28 -15.79 18.61 -1.53
C ARG A 28 -14.48 18.45 -0.77
N LYS A 29 -13.62 17.54 -1.22
CA LYS A 29 -12.32 17.23 -0.61
C LYS A 29 -11.24 17.17 -1.70
N PRO A 30 -10.73 18.34 -2.14
CA PRO A 30 -9.85 18.44 -3.32
C PRO A 30 -8.63 17.53 -3.33
N ALA A 31 -8.10 17.20 -2.15
CA ALA A 31 -6.91 16.37 -1.97
C ALA A 31 -7.14 14.86 -2.12
N LEU A 32 -8.39 14.39 -2.18
CA LEU A 32 -8.67 12.95 -2.26
C LEU A 32 -8.24 12.39 -3.61
N GLY A 33 -7.34 11.40 -3.58
CA GLY A 33 -6.78 10.78 -4.78
C GLY A 33 -5.62 11.53 -5.41
N ALA A 34 -5.19 12.66 -4.83
CA ALA A 34 -4.01 13.37 -5.29
C ALA A 34 -2.72 12.58 -4.98
N ALA A 35 -1.71 12.74 -5.83
CA ALA A 35 -0.40 12.11 -5.69
C ALA A 35 0.37 12.61 -4.45
N ASN A 36 1.41 11.89 -4.04
CA ASN A 36 2.29 12.22 -2.92
C ASN A 36 1.57 12.41 -1.58
N ARG A 37 0.48 11.67 -1.36
CA ARG A 37 -0.27 11.62 -0.10
C ARG A 37 -0.25 10.22 0.50
N ALA A 38 -0.52 10.13 1.80
CA ALA A 38 -0.57 8.84 2.48
C ALA A 38 -1.64 7.92 1.87
N LEU A 39 -1.32 6.63 1.76
CA LEU A 39 -2.30 5.61 1.40
C LEU A 39 -3.42 5.55 2.46
N ALA A 40 -4.65 5.29 2.02
CA ALA A 40 -5.76 5.07 2.92
C ALA A 40 -5.54 3.78 3.73
N ARG A 41 -5.87 3.83 5.03
CA ARG A 41 -5.87 2.65 5.90
C ARG A 41 -7.31 2.22 6.14
N TRP A 42 -7.71 1.07 5.59
CA TRP A 42 -9.00 0.45 5.89
C TRP A 42 -9.03 -0.22 7.26
N LEU A 43 -7.86 -0.71 7.70
CA LEU A 43 -7.63 -1.23 9.04
C LEU A 43 -6.44 -0.49 9.68
N PRO A 44 -6.35 -0.48 11.02
CA PRO A 44 -5.20 0.05 11.74
C PRO A 44 -3.88 -0.57 11.27
N ALA A 45 -2.79 0.17 11.46
CA ALA A 45 -1.46 -0.35 11.18
C ALA A 45 -1.06 -1.42 12.21
N GLU A 46 -0.37 -2.47 11.78
CA GLU A 46 0.27 -3.43 12.67
C GLU A 46 1.79 -3.41 12.44
N TYR A 47 2.52 -3.06 13.50
CA TYR A 47 3.98 -3.01 13.54
C TYR A 47 4.46 -3.71 14.81
N GLU A 48 5.70 -4.16 14.83
CA GLU A 48 6.31 -4.87 15.96
C GLU A 48 6.33 -4.03 17.25
N ASP A 49 6.55 -2.72 17.10
CA ASP A 49 6.58 -1.71 18.16
C ASP A 49 5.25 -0.93 18.28
N GLY A 50 4.25 -1.26 17.44
CA GLY A 50 3.00 -0.52 17.35
C GLY A 50 3.10 0.85 16.66
N LEU A 51 4.25 1.21 16.10
CA LEU A 51 4.46 2.50 15.43
C LEU A 51 5.03 2.36 14.01
N SER A 52 6.21 1.77 13.85
CA SER A 52 6.99 1.88 12.61
C SER A 52 7.92 0.71 12.31
N LEU A 53 8.32 -0.08 13.30
CA LEU A 53 9.21 -1.23 13.06
C LEU A 53 8.41 -2.38 12.41
N PRO A 54 8.81 -2.86 11.22
CA PRO A 54 8.13 -3.99 10.62
C PRO A 54 8.37 -5.25 11.44
N PHE A 55 7.42 -6.19 11.43
CA PHE A 55 7.67 -7.48 12.05
C PHE A 55 8.83 -8.22 11.38
N GLY A 56 9.67 -8.85 12.19
CA GLY A 56 10.90 -9.51 11.72
C GLY A 56 12.12 -8.59 11.69
N TRP A 57 11.97 -7.32 12.11
CA TRP A 57 13.09 -6.40 12.31
C TRP A 57 13.99 -6.85 13.47
N THR A 58 13.40 -7.15 14.63
CA THR A 58 14.15 -7.53 15.82
C THR A 58 14.28 -9.06 15.91
N PRO A 59 15.51 -9.62 15.92
CA PRO A 59 15.71 -11.05 16.11
C PRO A 59 15.05 -11.56 17.40
N GLY A 60 14.26 -12.63 17.30
CA GLY A 60 13.58 -13.26 18.44
C GLY A 60 12.23 -12.65 18.83
N LYS A 61 11.83 -11.50 18.25
CA LYS A 61 10.45 -11.01 18.40
C LYS A 61 9.48 -11.87 17.60
N THR A 62 8.34 -12.17 18.20
CA THR A 62 7.29 -13.01 17.61
C THR A 62 6.08 -12.20 17.22
N ARG A 63 5.32 -12.70 16.24
CA ARG A 63 3.97 -12.23 15.91
C ARG A 63 2.99 -13.31 16.32
N ASN A 64 2.01 -12.96 17.16
CA ASN A 64 1.00 -13.91 17.68
C ASN A 64 1.61 -15.17 18.32
N GLY A 65 2.77 -15.04 18.98
CA GLY A 65 3.46 -16.15 19.64
C GLY A 65 4.41 -16.97 18.76
N PHE A 66 4.48 -16.69 17.45
CA PHE A 66 5.33 -17.43 16.51
C PHE A 66 6.40 -16.55 15.85
N PRO A 67 7.60 -17.07 15.55
CA PRO A 67 8.59 -16.36 14.75
C PRO A 67 8.10 -16.22 13.31
N LEU A 68 8.42 -15.10 12.67
CA LEU A 68 8.15 -14.93 11.24
C LEU A 68 9.22 -15.63 10.39
N PRO A 69 8.82 -16.34 9.33
CA PRO A 69 9.78 -16.93 8.39
C PRO A 69 10.49 -15.85 7.57
N LEU A 70 11.68 -16.16 7.05
CA LEU A 70 12.36 -15.28 6.12
C LEU A 70 11.56 -15.14 4.83
N ALA A 71 11.40 -13.92 4.32
CA ALA A 71 10.69 -13.67 3.07
C ALA A 71 11.23 -14.51 1.90
N ARG A 72 12.55 -14.71 1.84
CA ARG A 72 13.20 -15.54 0.82
C ARG A 72 12.92 -17.03 1.00
N GLU A 73 12.79 -17.51 2.23
CA GLU A 73 12.47 -18.92 2.51
C GLU A 73 11.05 -19.25 2.03
N VAL A 74 10.08 -18.36 2.32
CA VAL A 74 8.71 -18.49 1.82
C VAL A 74 8.68 -18.50 0.28
N SER A 75 9.42 -17.58 -0.35
CA SER A 75 9.54 -17.52 -1.80
C SER A 75 10.08 -18.84 -2.38
N ASN A 76 11.17 -19.37 -1.81
CA ASN A 76 11.82 -20.58 -2.31
C ASN A 76 10.95 -21.84 -2.12
N LYS A 77 10.24 -21.94 -1.00
CA LYS A 77 9.47 -23.14 -0.64
C LYS A 77 8.04 -23.16 -1.16
N ILE A 78 7.44 -21.99 -1.41
CA ILE A 78 6.01 -21.87 -1.72
C ILE A 78 5.77 -21.23 -3.09
N VAL A 79 6.44 -20.12 -3.40
CA VAL A 79 6.15 -19.33 -4.61
C VAL A 79 6.85 -19.90 -5.84
N GLY A 80 8.05 -20.46 -5.67
CA GLY A 80 8.86 -20.98 -6.77
C GLY A 80 8.22 -22.20 -7.44
N TYR A 81 8.24 -22.21 -8.77
CA TYR A 81 7.90 -23.34 -9.61
C TYR A 81 9.07 -23.65 -10.56
N LEU A 82 9.28 -24.91 -10.91
CA LEU A 82 10.34 -25.32 -11.85
C LEU A 82 9.82 -25.46 -13.29
N ASN A 83 8.55 -25.85 -13.46
CA ASN A 83 7.89 -26.02 -14.75
C ASN A 83 6.64 -25.14 -14.82
N GLU A 84 6.27 -24.68 -16.02
CA GLU A 84 5.08 -23.83 -16.26
C GLU A 84 3.74 -24.59 -16.20
N GLU A 85 3.79 -25.92 -16.07
CA GLU A 85 2.61 -26.78 -15.96
C GLU A 85 1.80 -26.44 -14.70
N GLY A 86 0.64 -25.80 -14.88
CA GLY A 86 -0.27 -25.44 -13.81
C GLY A 86 0.04 -24.10 -13.11
N VAL A 87 0.94 -23.27 -13.64
CA VAL A 87 1.34 -21.99 -13.03
C VAL A 87 0.27 -20.90 -13.16
N LEU A 88 -0.53 -20.93 -14.22
CA LEU A 88 -1.65 -20.02 -14.39
C LEU A 88 -2.92 -20.65 -13.84
N ASP A 89 -3.52 -20.02 -12.84
CA ASP A 89 -4.91 -20.30 -12.48
C ASP A 89 -5.80 -19.92 -13.67
N GLN A 90 -6.32 -20.93 -14.36
CA GLN A 90 -7.20 -20.76 -15.51
C GLN A 90 -8.50 -20.03 -15.15
N ASN A 91 -8.85 -19.95 -13.85
CA ASN A 91 -10.01 -19.22 -13.34
C ASN A 91 -9.68 -17.82 -12.83
N ARG A 92 -8.45 -17.33 -13.03
CA ARG A 92 -8.10 -15.95 -12.66
C ARG A 92 -8.87 -14.98 -13.54
N SER A 93 -9.89 -14.35 -12.97
CA SER A 93 -10.67 -13.31 -13.64
C SER A 93 -9.74 -12.16 -14.04
N THR A 94 -9.58 -11.92 -15.34
CA THR A 94 -8.80 -10.80 -15.91
C THR A 94 -9.70 -9.58 -16.13
N LEU A 95 -10.51 -9.25 -15.12
CA LEU A 95 -11.32 -8.03 -15.11
C LEU A 95 -10.56 -6.87 -14.47
#